data_AF-A0A352S481-F1
#
_entry.id   AF-A0A352S481-F1
#
_cell.length_a   1.000
_cell.length_b   1.000
_cell.length_c   1.000
_cell.angle_alpha   90.00
_cell.angle_beta   90.00
_cell.angle_gamma   90.00
#
_symmetry.space_group_name_H-M   'P 1'
#
loop_
_entity.id
_entity.type
_entity.pdbx_description
1 polymer ?
#
loop_
_entity_poly.entity_id
_entity_poly.type
_entity_poly.pdbx_seq_one_letter_code
_entity_poly.pdbx_strand_id
1 'polypeptide(L)'
;VASVASVASVIQGDVSPSPRHDSTEALIAALAAVPDELYLMLDGAEYLRDTGAWAVLQALIDARLPRLHLALATRCRPALRLGQLGAEGVVVELDDESLAFTLAETRACLPPESGQAASVRLLEATRGWPAGVRMLAGGRAADESRAALDAYWTEVVAPGLSAGQARLLRWLAWLDRWTPELAADVTGVPRAAECARSLVGQGIFIGPARAHAGWHTLHPLFADWLRRSMPLAGADRLALHRRAVAAWVRVGSSGEAL
;
A
#
# COMPACT_ATOMS: atom_id res chain seq x y z
N VAL A 1 -3.05 -26.68 -23.76
CA VAL A 1 -3.79 -27.28 -22.62
C VAL A 1 -2.91 -28.17 -21.73
N ALA A 2 -2.21 -29.19 -22.27
CA ALA A 2 -1.29 -30.03 -21.48
C ALA A 2 -0.15 -29.26 -20.79
N SER A 3 0.36 -28.21 -21.45
CA SER A 3 1.43 -27.35 -20.92
C SER A 3 1.02 -26.52 -19.69
N VAL A 4 -0.20 -25.98 -19.70
CA VAL A 4 -0.73 -25.16 -18.58
C VAL A 4 -1.12 -26.06 -17.40
N ALA A 5 -1.64 -27.26 -17.67
CA ALA A 5 -1.92 -28.26 -16.63
C ALA A 5 -0.64 -28.76 -15.93
N SER A 6 0.47 -28.89 -16.66
CA SER A 6 1.78 -29.22 -16.09
C SER A 6 2.29 -28.10 -15.16
N VAL A 7 2.21 -26.85 -15.59
CA VAL A 7 2.56 -25.68 -14.76
C VAL A 7 1.65 -25.59 -13.53
N ALA A 8 0.33 -25.77 -13.70
CA ALA A 8 -0.62 -25.79 -12.60
C ALA A 8 -0.33 -26.95 -11.63
N SER A 9 0.08 -28.12 -12.12
CA SER A 9 0.50 -29.27 -11.29
C SER A 9 1.79 -29.00 -10.52
N VAL A 10 2.75 -28.26 -11.07
CA VAL A 10 3.96 -27.82 -10.36
C VAL A 10 3.62 -26.75 -9.29
N ILE A 11 2.62 -25.90 -9.56
CA ILE A 11 2.15 -24.86 -8.63
C ILE A 11 1.25 -25.45 -7.52
N GLN A 12 0.42 -26.46 -7.83
CA GLN A 12 -0.56 -27.08 -6.93
C GLN A 12 -0.05 -28.38 -6.29
N GLY A 13 1.04 -28.95 -6.78
CA GLY A 13 1.61 -30.21 -6.33
C GLY A 13 2.37 -30.07 -5.02
N ASP A 14 2.15 -31.04 -4.15
CA ASP A 14 2.83 -31.22 -2.87
C ASP A 14 4.35 -31.29 -3.11
N VAL A 15 5.04 -30.17 -2.88
CA VAL A 15 6.50 -30.11 -2.89
C VAL A 15 6.98 -30.89 -1.67
N SER A 16 7.11 -32.21 -1.81
CA SER A 16 7.87 -33.02 -0.87
C SER A 16 9.25 -32.37 -0.70
N PRO A 17 9.75 -32.20 0.53
CA PRO A 17 10.91 -31.37 0.82
C PRO A 17 12.19 -32.07 0.38
N SER A 18 12.50 -32.00 -0.92
CA SER A 18 13.84 -32.20 -1.48
C SER A 18 14.46 -30.81 -1.72
N PRO A 19 15.80 -30.68 -1.76
CA PRO A 19 16.47 -29.41 -1.54
C PRO A 19 16.03 -28.35 -2.56
N ARG A 20 15.64 -27.17 -2.06
CA ARG A 20 14.94 -26.05 -2.75
C ARG A 20 15.53 -25.58 -4.10
N HIS A 21 16.73 -26.03 -4.46
CA HIS A 21 17.39 -25.70 -5.73
C HIS A 21 16.77 -26.51 -6.88
N ASP A 22 16.51 -27.81 -6.68
CA ASP A 22 15.94 -28.69 -7.71
C ASP A 22 14.52 -28.25 -8.13
N SER A 23 13.74 -27.70 -7.18
CA SER A 23 12.38 -27.22 -7.46
C SER A 23 12.34 -25.94 -8.30
N THR A 24 13.34 -25.05 -8.14
CA THR A 24 13.39 -23.77 -8.88
C THR A 24 13.80 -23.99 -10.32
N GLU A 25 14.82 -24.82 -10.56
CA GLU A 25 15.27 -25.17 -11.91
C GLU A 25 14.19 -25.96 -12.66
N ALA A 26 13.51 -26.90 -11.99
CA ALA A 26 12.38 -27.63 -12.57
C ALA A 26 11.24 -26.68 -12.96
N LEU A 27 10.92 -25.68 -12.13
CA LEU A 27 9.91 -24.67 -12.44
C LEU A 27 10.33 -23.85 -13.67
N ILE A 28 11.57 -23.35 -13.71
CA ILE A 28 12.10 -22.60 -14.87
C ILE A 28 12.01 -23.45 -16.14
N ALA A 29 12.44 -24.71 -16.10
CA ALA A 29 12.39 -25.63 -17.23
C ALA A 29 10.94 -25.88 -17.71
N ALA A 30 10.01 -26.09 -16.76
CA ALA A 30 8.60 -26.28 -17.06
C ALA A 30 7.98 -25.05 -17.72
N LEU A 31 8.31 -23.85 -17.25
CA LEU A 31 7.84 -22.59 -17.83
C LEU A 31 8.47 -22.31 -19.20
N ALA A 32 9.75 -22.63 -19.39
CA ALA A 32 10.44 -22.48 -20.67
C ALA A 32 9.86 -23.40 -21.76
N ALA A 33 9.37 -24.57 -21.38
CA ALA A 33 8.73 -25.52 -22.28
C ALA A 33 7.35 -25.07 -22.78
N VAL A 34 6.76 -24.01 -22.20
CA VAL A 34 5.51 -23.44 -22.70
C VAL A 34 5.78 -22.76 -24.04
N PRO A 35 5.12 -23.20 -25.14
CA PRO A 35 5.43 -22.69 -26.48
C PRO A 35 4.80 -21.32 -26.77
N ASP A 36 3.75 -20.96 -26.03
CA ASP A 36 2.99 -19.72 -26.18
C ASP A 36 3.43 -18.66 -25.15
N GLU A 37 2.98 -17.41 -25.36
CA GLU A 37 3.12 -16.34 -24.37
C GLU A 37 2.42 -16.72 -23.06
N LEU A 38 3.14 -16.57 -21.95
CA LEU A 38 2.70 -16.92 -20.60
C LEU A 38 2.76 -15.69 -19.71
N TYR A 39 1.61 -15.35 -19.13
CA TYR A 39 1.47 -14.27 -18.15
C TYR A 39 1.23 -14.88 -16.78
N LEU A 40 2.15 -14.65 -15.84
CA LEU A 40 2.00 -15.04 -14.44
C LEU A 40 1.69 -13.81 -13.61
N MET A 41 0.46 -13.77 -13.09
CA MET A 41 -0.03 -12.69 -12.23
C MET A 41 -0.02 -13.15 -10.77
N LEU A 42 0.65 -12.40 -9.91
CA LEU A 42 0.69 -12.62 -8.47
C LEU A 42 0.00 -11.46 -7.77
N ASP A 43 -1.19 -11.72 -7.25
CA ASP A 43 -1.93 -10.76 -6.43
C ASP A 43 -1.66 -11.01 -4.93
N GLY A 44 -1.48 -9.93 -4.18
CA GLY A 44 -1.16 -9.97 -2.76
C GLY A 44 0.26 -10.46 -2.47
N ALA A 45 1.26 -10.09 -3.28
CA ALA A 45 2.63 -10.57 -3.06
C ALA A 45 3.24 -10.10 -1.72
N GLU A 46 2.62 -9.16 -0.99
CA GLU A 46 2.98 -8.81 0.40
C GLU A 46 2.84 -9.99 1.39
N TYR A 47 2.07 -11.03 1.04
CA TYR A 47 1.95 -12.24 1.84
C TYR A 47 3.14 -13.20 1.66
N LEU A 48 4.03 -12.95 0.69
CA LEU A 48 5.29 -13.69 0.53
C LEU A 48 6.27 -13.28 1.63
N ARG A 49 6.13 -13.91 2.81
CA ARG A 49 6.98 -13.64 3.97
C ARG A 49 8.28 -14.43 4.00
N ASP A 50 8.37 -15.52 3.21
CA ASP A 50 9.58 -16.32 3.09
C ASP A 50 10.54 -15.69 2.07
N THR A 51 11.80 -15.49 2.48
CA THR A 51 12.88 -15.05 1.57
C THR A 51 13.08 -16.01 0.41
N GLY A 52 12.77 -17.30 0.60
CA GLY A 52 12.82 -18.31 -0.46
C GLY A 52 11.89 -18.00 -1.63
N ALA A 53 10.66 -17.54 -1.37
CA ALA A 53 9.70 -17.23 -2.42
C ALA A 53 10.18 -16.07 -3.32
N TRP A 54 10.71 -15.01 -2.72
CA TRP A 54 11.30 -13.90 -3.47
C TRP A 54 12.53 -14.32 -4.28
N ALA A 55 13.36 -15.23 -3.74
CA ALA A 55 14.51 -15.77 -4.47
C ALA A 55 14.09 -16.57 -5.71
N VAL A 56 13.01 -17.36 -5.62
CA VAL A 56 12.44 -18.08 -6.78
C VAL A 56 11.96 -17.08 -7.84
N LEU A 57 11.24 -16.03 -7.46
CA LEU A 57 10.78 -14.99 -8.38
C LEU A 57 11.97 -14.26 -9.04
N GLN A 58 13.01 -13.94 -8.27
CA GLN A 58 14.22 -13.34 -8.83
C GLN A 58 14.91 -14.30 -9.81
N ALA A 59 14.99 -15.59 -9.51
CA ALA A 59 15.56 -16.59 -10.41
C ALA A 59 14.77 -16.73 -11.73
N LEU A 60 13.43 -16.64 -11.66
CA LEU A 60 12.57 -16.62 -12.86
C LEU A 60 12.84 -15.39 -13.73
N ILE A 61 13.01 -14.22 -13.12
CA ILE A 61 13.36 -12.97 -13.82
C ILE A 61 14.75 -13.09 -14.46
N ASP A 62 15.72 -13.60 -13.69
CA ASP A 62 17.11 -13.75 -14.11
C ASP A 62 17.25 -14.79 -15.24
N ALA A 63 16.33 -15.75 -15.34
CA ALA A 63 16.28 -16.75 -16.42
C ALA A 63 15.90 -16.17 -17.80
N ARG A 64 15.35 -14.95 -17.87
CA ARG A 64 15.03 -14.23 -19.12
C ARG A 64 14.23 -15.06 -20.12
N LEU A 65 13.24 -15.81 -19.64
CA LEU A 65 12.40 -16.61 -20.51
C LEU A 65 11.61 -15.67 -21.46
N PRO A 66 11.80 -15.77 -22.79
CA PRO A 66 11.32 -14.75 -23.73
C PRO A 66 9.80 -14.64 -23.83
N ARG A 67 9.08 -15.70 -23.42
CA ARG A 67 7.62 -15.79 -23.45
C ARG A 67 6.99 -15.64 -22.07
N LEU A 68 7.78 -15.35 -21.02
CA LEU A 68 7.26 -15.20 -19.66
C LEU A 68 7.13 -13.72 -19.32
N HIS A 69 5.91 -13.33 -18.97
CA HIS A 69 5.59 -12.01 -18.43
C HIS A 69 5.17 -12.16 -16.98
N LEU A 70 5.80 -11.38 -16.10
CA LEU A 70 5.49 -11.38 -14.68
C LEU A 70 4.77 -10.08 -14.32
N ALA A 71 3.61 -10.19 -13.70
CA ALA A 71 2.90 -9.07 -13.11
C ALA A 71 2.71 -9.33 -11.61
N LEU A 72 3.17 -8.40 -10.79
CA LEU A 72 3.06 -8.49 -9.34
C LEU A 72 2.22 -7.32 -8.82
N ALA A 73 1.15 -7.62 -8.10
CA ALA A 73 0.43 -6.65 -7.30
C ALA A 73 0.84 -6.84 -5.84
N THR A 74 1.35 -5.76 -5.23
CA THR A 74 1.77 -5.78 -3.83
C THR A 74 1.64 -4.42 -3.18
N ARG A 75 1.39 -4.43 -1.87
CA ARG A 75 1.36 -3.21 -1.05
C ARG A 75 2.73 -2.82 -0.49
N CYS A 76 3.70 -3.72 -0.50
CA CYS A 76 5.03 -3.46 0.02
C CYS A 76 6.05 -3.48 -1.10
N ARG A 77 7.19 -2.82 -0.90
CA ARG A 77 8.27 -2.88 -1.88
C ARG A 77 8.79 -4.33 -1.97
N PRO A 78 8.70 -4.99 -3.13
CA PRO A 78 9.07 -6.40 -3.25
C PRO A 78 10.58 -6.56 -3.08
N ALA A 79 11.00 -7.71 -2.53
CA ALA A 79 12.42 -8.03 -2.33
C ALA A 79 13.09 -8.52 -3.63
N LEU A 80 12.91 -7.74 -4.70
CA LEU A 80 13.47 -7.95 -6.03
C LEU A 80 14.50 -6.87 -6.33
N ARG A 81 15.39 -7.16 -7.28
CA ARG A 81 16.43 -6.22 -7.74
C ARG A 81 15.87 -5.16 -8.71
N LEU A 82 14.78 -4.48 -8.32
CA LEU A 82 14.06 -3.52 -9.16
C LEU A 82 14.95 -2.41 -9.74
N GLY A 83 15.95 -1.94 -8.99
CA GLY A 83 16.88 -0.92 -9.49
C GLY A 83 17.72 -1.39 -10.68
N GLN A 84 18.12 -2.66 -10.71
CA GLN A 84 18.82 -3.26 -11.84
C GLN A 84 17.87 -3.42 -13.03
N LEU A 85 16.69 -4.00 -12.79
CA LEU A 85 15.68 -4.24 -13.83
C LEU A 85 15.20 -2.92 -14.46
N GLY A 86 15.10 -1.86 -13.66
CA GLY A 86 14.78 -0.51 -14.11
C GLY A 86 15.87 0.08 -15.01
N ALA A 87 17.14 -0.07 -14.64
CA ALA A 87 18.26 0.39 -15.46
C ALA A 87 18.34 -0.34 -16.81
N GLU A 88 17.87 -1.58 -16.87
CA GLU A 88 17.80 -2.39 -18.09
C GLU A 88 16.52 -2.14 -18.91
N GLY A 89 15.56 -1.37 -18.39
CA GLY A 89 14.30 -1.06 -19.07
C GLY A 89 13.32 -2.23 -19.20
N VAL A 90 13.42 -3.23 -18.30
CA VAL A 90 12.61 -4.47 -18.34
C VAL A 90 11.56 -4.55 -17.25
N VAL A 91 11.31 -3.45 -16.54
CA VAL A 91 10.28 -3.35 -15.50
C VAL A 91 9.45 -2.09 -15.70
N VAL A 92 8.16 -2.21 -15.45
CA VAL A 92 7.22 -1.09 -15.36
C VAL A 92 6.64 -1.13 -13.95
N GLU A 93 6.82 -0.05 -13.19
CA GLU A 93 6.23 0.12 -11.87
C GLU A 93 5.01 1.03 -11.98
N LEU A 94 3.86 0.56 -11.51
CA LEU A 94 2.62 1.34 -11.40
C LEU A 94 2.36 1.58 -9.91
N ASP A 95 2.51 2.84 -9.49
CA ASP A 95 2.33 3.24 -8.09
C ASP A 95 0.91 3.76 -7.81
N ASP A 96 0.66 4.15 -6.57
CA ASP A 96 -0.62 4.69 -6.13
C ASP A 96 -1.06 5.92 -6.93
N GLU A 97 -0.12 6.78 -7.37
CA GLU A 97 -0.43 7.98 -8.16
C GLU A 97 -0.78 7.62 -9.61
N SER A 98 -0.11 6.61 -10.17
CA SER A 98 -0.38 6.05 -11.50
C SER A 98 -1.74 5.33 -11.57
N LEU A 99 -2.15 4.69 -10.46
CA LEU A 99 -3.42 3.97 -10.35
C LEU A 99 -4.57 4.84 -9.81
N ALA A 100 -4.28 6.05 -9.33
CA ALA A 100 -5.30 6.97 -8.85
C ALA A 100 -6.22 7.40 -10.00
N PHE A 101 -7.52 7.28 -9.78
CA PHE A 101 -8.51 7.75 -10.74
C PHE A 101 -8.34 9.23 -11.01
N THR A 102 -8.36 9.56 -12.29
CA THR A 102 -8.50 10.92 -12.79
C THR A 102 -9.89 11.47 -12.45
N LEU A 103 -10.06 12.78 -12.66
CA LEU A 103 -11.36 13.43 -12.54
C LEU A 103 -12.40 12.84 -13.51
N ALA A 104 -11.96 12.43 -14.71
CA ALA A 104 -12.85 11.83 -15.70
C ALA A 104 -13.33 10.44 -15.25
N GLU A 105 -12.44 9.59 -14.75
CA GLU A 105 -12.78 8.26 -14.24
C GLU A 105 -13.62 8.34 -12.96
N THR A 106 -13.30 9.27 -12.07
CA THR A 106 -14.09 9.54 -10.87
C THR A 106 -15.51 9.99 -11.24
N ARG A 107 -15.65 10.87 -12.23
CA ARG A 107 -16.96 11.30 -12.74
C ARG A 107 -17.74 10.15 -13.37
N ALA A 108 -17.08 9.24 -14.07
CA ALA A 108 -17.71 8.06 -14.66
C ALA A 108 -18.27 7.09 -13.61
N CYS A 109 -17.85 7.18 -12.35
CA CYS A 109 -18.39 6.38 -11.25
C CYS A 109 -19.67 6.97 -10.63
N LEU A 110 -20.00 8.22 -10.93
CA LEU A 110 -21.18 8.90 -10.40
C LEU A 110 -22.37 8.82 -11.39
N PRO A 111 -23.62 8.95 -10.90
CA PRO A 111 -24.77 9.10 -11.78
C PRO A 111 -24.60 10.27 -12.77
N PRO A 112 -25.06 10.16 -14.04
CA PRO A 112 -24.86 11.19 -15.07
C PRO A 112 -25.33 12.61 -14.68
N GLU A 113 -26.37 12.69 -13.84
CA GLU A 113 -26.93 13.92 -13.29
C GLU A 113 -26.04 14.60 -12.24
N SER A 114 -24.98 13.92 -11.77
CA SER A 114 -24.03 14.48 -10.81
C SER A 114 -23.22 15.59 -11.46
N GLY A 115 -23.31 16.80 -10.89
CA GLY A 115 -22.54 17.95 -11.37
C GLY A 115 -21.03 17.81 -11.11
N GLN A 116 -20.23 18.57 -11.85
CA GLN A 116 -18.76 18.61 -11.75
C GLN A 116 -18.26 18.79 -10.30
N ALA A 117 -18.94 19.61 -9.51
CA ALA A 117 -18.57 19.86 -8.11
C ALA A 117 -18.64 18.60 -7.24
N ALA A 118 -19.55 17.66 -7.53
CA ALA A 118 -19.62 16.38 -6.83
C ALA A 118 -18.40 15.50 -7.18
N SER A 119 -18.04 15.43 -8.47
CA SER A 119 -16.86 14.67 -8.91
C SER A 119 -15.56 15.22 -8.34
N VAL A 120 -15.41 16.55 -8.27
CA VAL A 120 -14.24 17.20 -7.65
C VAL A 120 -14.17 16.89 -6.16
N ARG A 121 -15.26 17.06 -5.40
CA ARG A 121 -15.27 16.71 -3.97
C ARG A 121 -14.96 15.24 -3.72
N LEU A 122 -15.49 14.34 -4.55
CA LEU A 122 -15.22 12.91 -4.43
C LEU A 122 -13.75 12.61 -4.71
N LEU A 123 -13.19 13.19 -5.77
CA LEU A 123 -11.77 13.05 -6.11
C LEU A 123 -10.88 13.58 -4.99
N GLU A 124 -11.17 14.76 -4.43
CA GLU A 124 -10.40 15.35 -3.34
C GLU A 124 -10.47 14.51 -2.06
N ALA A 125 -11.67 14.04 -1.70
CA ALA A 125 -11.87 13.22 -0.50
C ALA A 125 -11.15 11.87 -0.60
N THR A 126 -11.17 11.26 -1.79
CA THR A 126 -10.59 9.92 -2.03
C THR A 126 -9.16 9.96 -2.53
N ARG A 127 -8.63 11.14 -2.90
CA ARG A 127 -7.40 11.30 -3.66
C ARG A 127 -7.31 10.36 -4.89
N GLY A 128 -8.44 10.08 -5.52
CA GLY A 128 -8.53 9.16 -6.66
C GLY A 128 -8.47 7.67 -6.28
N TRP A 129 -8.45 7.30 -5.01
CA TRP A 129 -8.42 5.89 -4.60
C TRP A 129 -9.63 5.11 -5.16
N PRO A 130 -9.44 4.15 -6.10
CA PRO A 130 -10.54 3.56 -6.85
C PRO A 130 -11.61 2.90 -5.97
N ALA A 131 -11.21 2.13 -4.96
CA ALA A 131 -12.15 1.48 -4.05
C ALA A 131 -12.91 2.51 -3.21
N GLY A 132 -12.23 3.56 -2.74
CA GLY A 132 -12.86 4.68 -2.02
C GLY A 132 -13.87 5.43 -2.88
N VAL A 133 -13.52 5.71 -4.15
CA VAL A 133 -14.44 6.31 -5.13
C VAL A 133 -15.68 5.45 -5.29
N ARG A 134 -15.53 4.14 -5.49
CA ARG A 134 -16.66 3.22 -5.69
C ARG A 134 -17.54 3.12 -4.43
N MET A 135 -16.94 3.05 -3.24
CA MET A 135 -17.69 3.00 -1.98
C MET A 135 -18.48 4.28 -1.72
N LEU A 136 -17.87 5.45 -1.97
CA LEU A 136 -18.54 6.73 -1.75
C LEU A 136 -19.52 7.12 -2.86
N ALA A 137 -19.30 6.67 -4.10
CA ALA A 137 -20.23 6.91 -5.20
C ALA A 137 -21.44 5.97 -5.18
N GLY A 138 -21.30 4.76 -4.63
CA GLY A 138 -22.35 3.74 -4.61
C GLY A 138 -23.37 3.87 -3.47
N GLY A 139 -23.06 4.61 -2.41
CA GLY A 139 -23.99 4.81 -1.30
C GLY A 139 -25.09 5.80 -1.67
N ARG A 140 -26.35 5.45 -1.36
CA ARG A 140 -27.52 6.31 -1.64
C ARG A 140 -27.63 7.45 -0.61
N ALA A 141 -27.08 7.22 0.57
CA ALA A 141 -26.95 8.21 1.63
C ALA A 141 -25.49 8.33 2.10
N ALA A 142 -25.17 9.47 2.73
CA ALA A 142 -23.85 9.71 3.31
C ALA A 142 -23.48 8.66 4.38
N ASP A 143 -24.47 8.22 5.16
CA ASP A 143 -24.27 7.22 6.21
C ASP A 143 -23.94 5.82 5.67
N GLU A 144 -24.57 5.41 4.56
CA GLU A 144 -24.27 4.13 3.89
C GLU A 144 -22.84 4.13 3.33
N SER A 145 -22.47 5.22 2.66
CA SER A 145 -21.13 5.42 2.12
C SER A 145 -20.06 5.36 3.22
N ARG A 146 -20.38 5.95 4.37
CA ARG A 146 -19.50 5.93 5.54
C ARG A 146 -19.38 4.54 6.16
N ALA A 147 -20.49 3.83 6.30
CA ALA A 147 -20.50 2.47 6.85
C ALA A 147 -19.67 1.51 5.99
N ALA A 148 -19.73 1.63 4.66
CA ALA A 148 -18.90 0.82 3.75
C ALA A 148 -17.40 1.06 3.96
N LEU A 149 -16.98 2.32 4.09
CA LEU A 149 -15.59 2.66 4.39
C LEU A 149 -15.15 2.14 5.77
N ASP A 150 -15.98 2.33 6.79
CA ASP A 150 -15.68 1.90 8.14
C ASP A 150 -15.57 0.37 8.24
N ALA A 151 -16.42 -0.37 7.51
CA ALA A 151 -16.34 -1.82 7.37
C ALA A 151 -15.03 -2.25 6.68
N TYR A 152 -14.68 -1.61 5.55
CA TYR A 152 -13.43 -1.89 4.85
C TYR A 152 -12.21 -1.74 5.76
N TRP A 153 -12.12 -0.65 6.53
CA TRP A 153 -10.99 -0.44 7.44
C TRP A 153 -10.93 -1.49 8.56
N THR A 154 -12.09 -1.89 9.08
CA THR A 154 -12.20 -2.86 10.17
C THR A 154 -11.85 -4.27 9.70
N GLU A 155 -12.22 -4.62 8.46
CA GLU A 155 -12.06 -5.98 7.92
C GLU A 155 -10.74 -6.18 7.18
N VAL A 156 -10.23 -5.16 6.49
CA VAL A 156 -9.08 -5.29 5.59
C VAL A 156 -7.80 -4.73 6.19
N VAL A 157 -7.87 -3.63 6.94
CA VAL A 157 -6.67 -2.94 7.45
C VAL A 157 -6.41 -3.27 8.91
N ALA A 158 -7.41 -3.15 9.77
CA ALA A 158 -7.24 -3.35 11.21
C ALA A 158 -6.63 -4.71 11.60
N PRO A 159 -6.98 -5.85 10.96
CA PRO A 159 -6.39 -7.15 11.31
C PRO A 159 -4.89 -7.26 11.04
N GLY A 160 -4.35 -6.43 10.15
CA GLY A 160 -2.92 -6.38 9.83
C GLY A 160 -2.09 -5.55 10.82
N LEU A 161 -2.73 -4.81 11.74
CA LEU A 161 -2.06 -3.91 12.66
C LEU A 161 -1.76 -4.59 14.00
N SER A 162 -0.51 -4.50 14.44
CA SER A 162 -0.16 -4.82 15.83
C SER A 162 -0.73 -3.78 16.80
N ALA A 163 -0.85 -4.13 18.08
CA ALA A 163 -1.28 -3.18 19.12
C ALA A 163 -0.39 -1.93 19.21
N GLY A 164 0.92 -2.08 18.98
CA GLY A 164 1.87 -0.95 18.93
C GLY A 164 1.61 -0.02 17.75
N GLN A 165 1.27 -0.59 16.60
CA GLN A 165 0.92 0.13 15.38
C GLN A 165 -0.40 0.88 15.49
N ALA A 166 -1.46 0.21 15.96
CA ALA A 166 -2.76 0.86 16.21
C ALA A 166 -2.63 2.02 17.22
N ARG A 167 -1.86 1.80 18.30
CA ARG A 167 -1.57 2.85 19.28
C ARG A 167 -0.84 4.03 18.67
N LEU A 168 0.13 3.81 17.78
CA LEU A 168 0.85 4.89 17.12
C LEU A 168 -0.04 5.65 16.12
N LEU A 169 -0.78 4.93 15.27
CA LEU A 169 -1.71 5.51 14.29
C LEU A 169 -2.76 6.41 14.94
N ARG A 170 -3.24 6.05 16.14
CA ARG A 170 -4.14 6.89 16.95
C ARG A 170 -3.61 8.32 17.15
N TRP A 171 -2.30 8.48 17.34
CA TRP A 171 -1.67 9.80 17.47
C TRP A 171 -1.39 10.44 16.11
N LEU A 172 -0.85 9.66 15.16
CA LEU A 172 -0.47 10.16 13.84
C LEU A 172 -1.67 10.68 13.04
N ALA A 173 -2.87 10.17 13.28
CA ALA A 173 -4.11 10.65 12.67
C ALA A 173 -4.36 12.15 12.90
N TRP A 174 -3.74 12.77 13.90
CA TRP A 174 -3.88 14.18 14.23
C TRP A 174 -2.72 15.06 13.73
N LEU A 175 -1.80 14.49 12.96
CA LEU A 175 -0.69 15.22 12.33
C LEU A 175 -0.87 15.22 10.82
N ASP A 176 -0.76 16.38 10.17
CA ASP A 176 -0.92 16.48 8.72
C ASP A 176 0.23 15.80 7.97
N ARG A 177 1.44 15.93 8.53
CA ARG A 177 2.66 15.30 8.04
C ARG A 177 3.61 14.99 9.20
N TRP A 178 4.36 13.89 9.07
CA TRP A 178 5.28 13.42 10.11
C TRP A 178 6.48 12.66 9.55
N THR A 179 7.59 12.64 10.29
CA THR A 179 8.70 11.70 10.09
C THR A 179 8.69 10.64 11.20
N PRO A 180 9.34 9.48 11.02
CA PRO A 180 9.49 8.50 12.10
C PRO A 180 10.09 9.08 13.39
N GLU A 181 11.03 10.00 13.26
CA GLU A 181 11.70 10.67 14.37
C GLU A 181 10.74 11.64 15.08
N LEU A 182 9.98 12.45 14.32
CA LEU A 182 8.95 13.32 14.88
C LEU A 182 7.90 12.49 15.63
N ALA A 183 7.46 11.37 15.05
CA ALA A 183 6.50 10.47 15.66
C ALA A 183 6.99 9.97 17.03
N ALA A 184 8.28 9.70 17.20
CA ALA A 184 8.84 9.31 18.49
C ALA A 184 8.83 10.45 19.51
N ASP A 185 9.23 11.65 19.09
CA ASP A 185 9.29 12.83 19.95
C ASP A 185 7.91 13.25 20.48
N VAL A 186 6.88 13.14 19.65
CA VAL A 186 5.58 13.79 19.94
C VAL A 186 4.54 12.84 20.49
N THR A 187 4.66 11.53 20.30
CA THR A 187 3.64 10.55 20.74
C THR A 187 3.95 9.90 22.07
N GLY A 188 5.22 9.87 22.48
CA GLY A 188 5.66 9.15 23.68
C GLY A 188 5.46 7.62 23.59
N VAL A 189 5.15 7.10 22.40
CA VAL A 189 4.95 5.67 22.18
C VAL A 189 6.33 4.96 22.15
N PRO A 190 6.55 3.91 22.97
CA PRO A 190 7.78 3.12 22.90
C PRO A 190 8.03 2.58 21.49
N ARG A 191 9.27 2.69 21.01
CA ARG A 191 9.69 2.26 19.65
C ARG A 191 8.87 2.89 18.51
N ALA A 192 8.34 4.10 18.72
CA ALA A 192 7.53 4.80 17.72
C ALA A 192 8.22 4.96 16.37
N ALA A 193 9.51 5.29 16.32
CA ALA A 193 10.23 5.46 15.06
C ALA A 193 10.34 4.15 14.26
N GLU A 194 10.66 3.03 14.92
CA GLU A 194 10.68 1.70 14.29
C GLU A 194 9.29 1.30 13.80
N CYS A 195 8.28 1.52 14.64
CA CYS A 195 6.88 1.26 14.32
C CYS A 195 6.42 2.11 13.11
N ALA A 196 6.77 3.39 13.08
CA ALA A 196 6.47 4.30 11.98
C ALA A 196 7.11 3.85 10.66
N ARG A 197 8.40 3.48 10.67
CA ARG A 197 9.08 2.91 9.50
C ARG A 197 8.41 1.62 9.01
N SER A 198 8.02 0.74 9.93
CA SER A 198 7.29 -0.47 9.60
C SER A 198 5.93 -0.18 8.97
N LEU A 199 5.19 0.83 9.46
CA LEU A 199 3.90 1.23 8.90
C LEU A 199 4.05 1.77 7.47
N VAL A 200 5.06 2.61 7.22
CA VAL A 200 5.37 3.12 5.87
C VAL A 200 5.67 1.97 4.91
N GLY A 201 6.48 0.98 5.34
CA GLY A 201 6.83 -0.17 4.50
C GLY A 201 5.68 -1.14 4.21
N GLN A 202 4.59 -1.07 4.96
CA GLN A 202 3.42 -1.94 4.79
C GLN A 202 2.41 -1.44 3.73
N GLY A 203 2.61 -0.23 3.18
CA GLY A 203 1.71 0.34 2.15
C GLY A 203 0.29 0.61 2.65
N ILE A 204 0.11 0.81 3.96
CA ILE A 204 -1.20 0.99 4.57
C ILE A 204 -1.63 2.46 4.57
N PHE A 205 -2.04 2.98 3.42
CA PHE A 205 -2.61 4.34 3.28
C PHE A 205 -1.73 5.44 3.91
N ILE A 206 -0.41 5.23 3.89
CA ILE A 206 0.61 6.18 4.29
C ILE A 206 1.50 6.41 3.08
N GLY A 207 1.47 7.64 2.56
CA GLY A 207 2.26 8.03 1.40
C GLY A 207 3.32 9.07 1.76
N PRO A 208 4.25 9.36 0.84
CA PRO A 208 5.16 10.49 1.00
C PRO A 208 4.37 11.81 1.07
N ALA A 209 4.78 12.71 1.94
CA ALA A 209 4.31 14.09 1.91
C ALA A 209 5.01 14.83 0.75
N ARG A 210 4.23 15.53 -0.08
CA ARG A 210 4.77 16.27 -1.23
C ARG A 210 5.86 17.26 -0.77
N ALA A 211 6.91 17.39 -1.58
CA ALA A 211 8.04 18.32 -1.42
C ALA A 211 9.04 18.05 -0.28
N HIS A 212 8.85 17.04 0.58
CA HIS A 212 9.78 16.80 1.70
C HIS A 212 10.16 15.31 1.81
N ALA A 213 11.38 14.97 1.40
CA ALA A 213 11.89 13.61 1.52
C ALA A 213 11.86 13.14 2.99
N GLY A 214 11.41 11.90 3.21
CA GLY A 214 11.29 11.29 4.54
C GLY A 214 10.07 11.73 5.36
N TRP A 215 9.26 12.67 4.86
CA TRP A 215 7.98 13.02 5.46
C TRP A 215 6.87 12.18 4.87
N HIS A 216 5.90 11.85 5.72
CA HIS A 216 4.78 10.99 5.40
C HIS A 216 3.45 11.65 5.79
N THR A 217 2.39 11.30 5.08
CA THR A 217 1.02 11.73 5.36
C THR A 217 0.08 10.53 5.32
N LEU A 218 -0.93 10.54 6.18
CA LEU A 218 -2.01 9.56 6.13
C LEU A 218 -3.00 9.95 5.02
N HIS A 219 -3.60 8.94 4.38
CA HIS A 219 -4.73 9.17 3.50
C HIS A 219 -5.88 9.82 4.30
N PRO A 220 -6.57 10.87 3.78
CA PRO A 220 -7.55 11.64 4.54
C PRO A 220 -8.69 10.77 5.09
N LEU A 221 -9.27 9.89 4.27
CA LEU A 221 -10.33 8.96 4.71
C LEU A 221 -9.87 8.03 5.83
N PHE A 222 -8.60 7.62 5.81
CA PHE A 222 -8.02 6.73 6.82
C PHE A 222 -7.73 7.49 8.11
N ALA A 223 -7.15 8.68 8.03
CA ALA A 223 -6.96 9.58 9.17
C ALA A 223 -8.29 9.90 9.86
N ASP A 224 -9.33 10.23 9.08
CA ASP A 224 -10.65 10.50 9.61
C ASP A 224 -11.27 9.29 10.30
N TRP A 225 -11.14 8.10 9.72
CA TRP A 225 -11.57 6.86 10.37
C TRP A 225 -10.85 6.65 11.71
N LEU A 226 -9.51 6.77 11.74
CA LEU A 226 -8.71 6.65 12.97
C LEU A 226 -9.14 7.63 14.06
N ARG A 227 -9.44 8.90 13.71
CA ARG A 227 -9.91 9.93 14.67
C ARG A 227 -11.24 9.55 15.30
N ARG A 228 -12.14 8.88 14.56
CA ARG A 228 -13.46 8.45 15.05
C ARG A 228 -13.36 7.14 15.83
N SER A 229 -12.64 6.16 15.31
CA SER A 229 -12.56 4.82 15.89
C SER A 229 -11.63 4.77 17.11
N MET A 230 -10.65 5.67 17.18
CA MET A 230 -9.66 5.75 18.25
C MET A 230 -9.45 7.20 18.70
N PRO A 231 -10.47 7.87 19.29
CA PRO A 231 -10.38 9.29 19.61
C PRO A 231 -9.29 9.58 20.64
N LEU A 232 -8.60 10.71 20.53
CA LEU A 232 -7.74 11.26 21.59
C LEU A 232 -8.56 12.20 22.48
N ALA A 233 -8.24 12.23 23.78
CA ALA A 233 -8.81 13.24 24.67
C ALA A 233 -8.35 14.64 24.23
N GLY A 234 -9.17 15.67 24.49
CA GLY A 234 -8.85 17.05 24.08
C GLY A 234 -7.52 17.56 24.64
N ALA A 235 -7.19 17.20 25.88
CA ALA A 235 -5.92 17.54 26.52
C ALA A 235 -4.72 16.87 25.82
N ASP A 236 -4.84 15.59 25.46
CA ASP A 236 -3.79 14.84 24.75
C ASP A 236 -3.54 15.42 23.36
N ARG A 237 -4.61 15.78 22.64
CA ARG A 237 -4.51 16.44 21.33
C ARG A 237 -3.80 17.78 21.42
N LEU A 238 -4.15 18.62 22.40
CA LEU A 238 -3.49 19.91 22.61
C LEU A 238 -2.00 19.72 22.95
N ALA A 239 -1.68 18.75 23.81
CA ALA A 239 -0.31 18.43 24.17
C ALA A 239 0.50 17.91 22.96
N LEU A 240 -0.11 17.07 22.12
CA LEU A 240 0.46 16.58 20.87
C LEU A 240 0.81 17.74 19.93
N HIS A 241 -0.14 18.64 19.65
CA HIS A 241 0.12 19.78 18.77
C HIS A 241 1.22 20.70 19.31
N ARG A 242 1.25 20.96 20.62
CA ARG A 242 2.34 21.73 21.25
C ARG A 242 3.70 21.08 21.06
N ARG A 243 3.81 19.76 21.29
CA ARG A 243 5.06 19.01 21.08
C ARG A 243 5.44 18.98 19.61
N ALA A 244 4.48 18.80 18.72
CA ALA A 244 4.71 18.82 17.28
C ALA A 244 5.27 20.17 16.85
N VAL A 245 4.61 21.29 17.17
CA VAL A 245 5.09 22.64 16.83
C VAL A 245 6.51 22.88 17.38
N ALA A 246 6.78 22.50 18.62
CA ALA A 246 8.12 22.64 19.19
C ALA A 246 9.17 21.81 18.42
N ALA A 247 8.84 20.58 18.03
CA ALA A 247 9.73 19.73 17.25
C ALA A 247 9.93 20.27 15.82
N TRP A 248 8.89 20.80 15.18
CA TRP A 248 8.96 21.48 13.88
C TRP A 248 9.96 22.64 13.87
N VAL A 249 9.91 23.49 14.91
CA VAL A 249 10.84 24.62 15.06
C VAL A 249 12.29 24.14 15.17
N ARG A 250 12.55 22.99 15.82
CA ARG A 250 13.91 22.43 15.94
C ARG A 250 14.44 21.85 14.62
N VAL A 251 13.55 21.29 13.78
CA VAL A 251 13.92 20.65 12.51
C VAL A 251 14.19 21.67 11.40
N GLY A 252 13.82 22.93 11.58
CA GLY A 252 14.28 24.03 10.72
C GLY A 252 13.59 24.12 9.35
N SER A 253 12.33 23.70 9.24
CA SER A 253 11.50 24.01 8.07
C SER A 253 10.91 25.41 8.20
N SER A 254 11.68 26.43 7.82
CA SER A 254 11.15 27.78 7.61
C SER A 254 10.24 27.79 6.39
N GLY A 255 8.93 27.62 6.59
CA GLY A 255 7.92 27.81 5.56
C GLY A 255 6.68 26.94 5.76
N GLU A 256 5.55 27.60 5.99
CA GLU A 256 4.18 27.06 5.97
C GLU A 256 3.71 26.37 7.26
N ALA A 257 2.99 27.19 8.04
CA ALA A 257 2.23 26.81 9.22
C ALA A 257 0.97 26.02 8.86
N LEU A 258 0.64 25.07 9.74
CA LEU A 258 -0.67 24.47 10.06
C LEU A 258 -1.67 24.33 8.90
#